data_AF-A0A561PPK3-F1
#
_entry.id   AF-A0A561PPK3-F1
#
_cell.length_a   1.000
_cell.length_b   1.000
_cell.length_c   1.000
_cell.angle_alpha   90.00
_cell.angle_beta   90.00
_cell.angle_gamma   90.00
#
_symmetry.space_group_name_H-M   'P 1'
#
loop_
_entity.id
_entity.type
_entity.pdbx_description
1 polymer ?
#
loop_
_entity_poly.entity_id
_entity_poly.type
_entity_poly.pdbx_seq_one_letter_code
_entity_poly.pdbx_strand_id
1 'polypeptide(L)' 'MKLIQRFAASTPPFFSKVRNTGLILTAISAALMGIPAIPAIIIKVVGYLAVAGTVMSGVSQAAVQKEGS' A
#
# COMPACT_ATOMS: atom_id res chain seq x y z
N MET A 1 11.77 -3.58 -27.32
CA MET A 1 12.26 -2.40 -26.58
C MET A 1 11.41 -2.20 -25.33
N LYS A 2 11.98 -1.65 -24.25
CA LYS A 2 11.31 -0.88 -23.18
C LYS A 2 11.00 -1.51 -21.80
N LEU A 3 11.63 -2.61 -21.34
CA LEU A 3 11.63 -2.90 -19.88
C LEU A 3 12.32 -1.77 -19.11
N ILE A 4 13.48 -1.33 -19.60
CA ILE A 4 14.27 -0.24 -19.01
C ILE A 4 13.46 1.08 -19.00
N GLN A 5 12.65 1.32 -20.04
CA GLN A 5 11.79 2.50 -20.11
C GLN A 5 10.53 2.39 -19.23
N ARG A 6 10.10 1.17 -18.88
CA ARG A 6 9.06 0.92 -17.85
C ARG A 6 9.59 1.10 -16.42
N PHE A 7 10.84 0.73 -16.16
CA PHE A 7 11.49 1.04 -14.89
C PHE A 7 11.79 2.55 -14.74
N ALA A 8 12.07 3.22 -15.86
CA ALA A 8 12.22 4.67 -15.92
C ALA A 8 10.88 5.42 -16.06
N ALA A 9 9.75 4.71 -16.20
CA ALA A 9 8.43 5.34 -16.19
C ALA A 9 8.16 5.82 -14.77
N SER A 10 7.81 7.11 -14.62
CA SER A 10 7.53 7.73 -13.34
C SER A 10 6.54 6.86 -12.56
N THR A 11 6.96 6.40 -11.38
CA THR A 11 6.13 5.54 -10.53
C THR A 11 4.81 6.27 -10.30
N PRO A 12 3.66 5.66 -10.65
CA PRO A 12 2.38 6.32 -10.52
C PRO A 12 2.22 6.84 -9.08
N PRO A 13 1.65 8.04 -8.88
CA PRO A 13 1.61 8.69 -7.58
C PRO A 13 0.95 7.83 -6.49
N PHE A 14 0.07 6.90 -6.90
CA PHE A 14 -0.50 5.86 -6.04
C PHE A 14 0.56 4.98 -5.37
N PHE A 15 1.49 4.37 -6.12
CA PHE A 15 2.51 3.46 -5.57
C PHE A 15 3.50 4.19 -4.66
N SER A 16 3.87 5.43 -5.03
CA SER A 16 4.72 6.26 -4.16
C SER A 16 4.04 6.58 -2.83
N LYS A 17 2.72 6.86 -2.85
CA LYS A 17 1.95 7.14 -1.63
C LYS A 17 1.81 5.89 -0.76
N VAL A 18 1.48 4.73 -1.34
CA VAL A 18 1.43 3.43 -0.62
C VAL A 18 2.79 3.07 0.01
N ARG A 19 3.90 3.24 -0.74
CA ARG A 19 5.25 2.98 -0.22
C ARG A 19 5.56 3.83 1.00
N ASN A 20 5.24 5.12 0.95
CA ASN A 20 5.52 6.03 2.07
C ASN A 20 4.68 5.67 3.31
N THR A 21 3.40 5.36 3.14
CA THR A 21 2.54 4.91 4.24
C THR A 21 3.02 3.57 4.82
N GLY A 22 3.46 2.64 3.96
CA GLY A 22 4.03 1.37 4.38
C GLY A 22 5.33 1.53 5.17
N LEU A 23 6.22 2.43 4.74
CA LEU A 23 7.46 2.74 5.47
C LEU A 23 7.18 3.33 6.86
N ILE A 24 6.23 4.27 6.95
CA ILE A 24 5.79 4.84 8.23
C ILE A 24 5.20 3.74 9.12
N LEU A 25 4.39 2.85 8.57
CA LEU A 25 3.78 1.75 9.32
C LEU A 25 4.83 0.74 9.82
N THR A 26 5.83 0.40 9.00
CA THR A 26 6.94 -0.46 9.42
C THR A 26 7.78 0.20 10.51
N ALA A 27 8.06 1.50 10.40
CA ALA A 27 8.77 2.24 11.43
C ALA A 27 8.01 2.26 12.77
N ILE A 28 6.69 2.50 12.71
CA ILE A 28 5.82 2.41 13.89
C ILE A 28 5.83 1.00 14.45
N SER A 29 5.73 -0.04 13.62
CA SER A 29 5.73 -1.44 14.06
C SER A 29 7.06 -1.83 14.74
N ALA A 30 8.19 -1.39 14.17
CA ALA A 30 9.51 -1.60 14.75
C ALA A 30 9.69 -0.84 16.08
N ALA A 31 9.17 0.39 16.17
CA ALA A 31 9.19 1.16 17.42
C ALA A 31 8.29 0.52 18.51
N LEU A 32 7.16 -0.07 18.11
CA LEU A 32 6.24 -0.74 19.01
C LEU A 32 6.75 -2.10 19.53
N MET A 33 7.73 -2.74 18.88
CA MET A 33 8.33 -3.98 19.39
C MET A 33 8.93 -3.83 20.80
N GLY A 34 9.26 -2.61 21.23
CA GLY A 34 9.80 -2.34 22.56
C GLY A 34 8.77 -1.93 23.61
N ILE A 35 7.49 -1.72 23.25
CA ILE A 35 6.51 -1.07 24.12
C ILE A 35 5.37 -2.06 24.46
N PRO A 36 5.32 -2.61 25.69
CA PRO A 36 4.20 -3.43 26.11
C PRO A 36 2.95 -2.55 26.27
N ALA A 37 1.85 -2.95 25.64
CA ALA A 37 0.55 -2.26 25.53
C ALA A 37 0.39 -1.29 24.35
N ILE A 38 0.16 -1.86 23.16
CA ILE A 38 -0.22 -1.12 21.95
C ILE A 38 -1.73 -0.78 22.02
N PRO A 39 -2.15 0.46 21.75
CA PRO A 39 -3.57 0.84 21.77
C PRO A 39 -4.39 0.07 20.72
N ALA A 40 -5.43 -0.65 21.15
CA ALA A 40 -6.33 -1.44 20.31
C ALA A 40 -7.02 -0.64 19.18
N ILE A 41 -7.08 0.68 19.32
CA ILE A 41 -7.61 1.63 18.33
C ILE A 41 -6.81 1.58 17.02
N ILE A 42 -5.48 1.43 17.11
CA ILE A 42 -4.60 1.38 15.93
C ILE A 42 -4.90 0.12 15.12
N ILE A 43 -5.08 -1.02 15.79
CA ILE A 43 -5.41 -2.30 15.15
C ILE A 43 -6.74 -2.19 14.40
N LYS A 44 -7.74 -1.52 14.96
CA LYS A 44 -9.04 -1.31 14.28
C LYS A 44 -8.91 -0.45 13.03
N VAL A 45 -8.15 0.65 13.09
CA VAL A 45 -7.94 1.53 11.93
C VAL A 45 -7.18 0.80 10.82
N VAL A 46 -6.15 0.03 11.19
CA VAL A 46 -5.39 -0.80 10.23
C VAL A 46 -6.30 -1.84 9.57
N GLY A 47 -7.20 -2.48 10.32
CA GLY A 47 -8.18 -3.43 9.78
C GLY A 47 -9.05 -2.83 8.67
N TYR A 48 -9.60 -1.62 8.89
CA TYR A 48 -10.40 -0.93 7.86
C TYR A 48 -9.55 -0.51 6.65
N LEU A 49 -8.34 0.00 6.88
CA LEU A 49 -7.42 0.37 5.79
C LEU A 49 -7.02 -0.85 4.95
N ALA A 50 -6.81 -2.01 5.58
CA ALA A 50 -6.48 -3.24 4.89
C ALA A 50 -7.63 -3.67 3.98
N VAL A 51 -8.87 -3.68 4.48
CA VAL A 51 -10.05 -4.00 3.67
C VAL A 51 -10.19 -3.02 2.49
N ALA A 52 -10.12 -1.72 2.74
CA ALA A 52 -10.19 -0.70 1.69
C ALA A 52 -9.06 -0.88 0.64
N GLY A 53 -7.84 -1.18 1.10
CA GLY A 53 -6.70 -1.45 0.23
C GLY A 53 -6.88 -2.70 -0.63
N THR A 54 -7.44 -3.78 -0.09
CA THR A 54 -7.72 -5.00 -0.86
C THR A 54 -8.79 -4.78 -1.93
N VAL A 55 -9.85 -4.03 -1.60
CA VAL A 55 -10.90 -3.67 -2.57
C VAL A 55 -10.33 -2.77 -3.66
N MET A 56 -9.57 -1.74 -3.29
CA MET A 56 -8.93 -0.85 -4.25
C MET A 56 -7.91 -1.57 -5.14
N SER A 57 -7.13 -2.50 -4.58
CA SER A 57 -6.18 -3.32 -5.34
C SER A 57 -6.91 -4.28 -6.30
N GLY A 58 -7.98 -4.92 -5.84
CA GLY A 58 -8.83 -5.77 -6.68
C GLY A 58 -9.48 -5.00 -7.83
N VAL A 59 -10.00 -3.80 -7.57
CA VAL A 59 -10.56 -2.90 -8.59
C VAL A 59 -9.46 -2.39 -9.54
N SER A 60 -8.28 -2.04 -9.03
CA SER A 60 -7.17 -1.58 -9.88
C SER A 60 -6.68 -2.69 -10.81
N GLN A 61 -6.70 -3.95 -10.38
CA GLN A 61 -6.41 -5.09 -11.24
C GLN A 61 -7.55 -5.39 -12.22
N ALA A 62 -8.81 -5.23 -11.81
CA ALA A 62 -9.98 -5.38 -12.69
C ALA A 62 -10.06 -4.26 -13.76
N ALA A 63 -9.66 -3.04 -13.41
CA ALA A 63 -9.61 -1.90 -14.33
C ALA A 63 -8.48 -2.06 -15.37
N VAL A 64 -7.31 -2.56 -14.95
CA VAL A 64 -6.19 -2.85 -15.86
C VAL A 64 -6.50 -4.02 -16.81
N GLN A 65 -7.37 -4.96 -16.42
CA GLN A 65 -7.84 -6.03 -17.31
C GLN A 65 -8.88 -5.58 -18.35
N LYS A 66 -9.36 -4.32 -18.32
CA LYS A 66 -10.37 -3.81 -19.26
C LYS A 66 -9.80 -2.92 -20.38
N GLU A 67 -8.48 -2.81 -20.52
CA GLU A 67 -7.85 -2.15 -21.67
C GLU A 67 -7.18 -3.19 -22.56
N GLY A 68 -8.03 -3.93 -23.29
CA GLY A 68 -7.66 -5.08 -24.11
C GLY A 68 -8.88 -5.64 -24.84
N SER A 69 -9.54 -4.82 -25.65
CA SER A 69 -10.44 -5.25 -26.73
C SER A 69 -10.24 -4.31 -27.90
#